data_AF-A0A7Y1XAE0-F1
#
_entry.id   AF-A0A7Y1XAE0-F1
#
_cell.length_a   1.000
_cell.length_b   1.000
_cell.length_c   1.000
_cell.angle_alpha   90.00
_cell.angle_beta   90.00
_cell.angle_gamma   90.00
#
_symmetry.space_group_name_H-M   'P 1'
#
loop_
_entity.id
_entity.type
_entity.pdbx_description
1 polymer ?
#
loop_
_entity_poly.entity_id
_entity_poly.type
_entity_poly.pdbx_seq_one_letter_code
_entity_poly.pdbx_strand_id
1 'polypeptide(L)'
;NKFGPMVVTTGNKSEMAVGYATLYGDMVGGFSVLKDIFKQQVFALARWRNRNGVVIPVSSIEKPPSAELRPDQKDSDSLPPYEVLDPILERYVEDDESLADIVRAGFDEQVVRRVIGLVDRNEYKRRQAPPGVKVTIKAFGRDRRLPITNGFRS
;
A
#
# COMPACT_ATOMS: atom_id res chain seq x y z
N ASN A 1 20.32 -9.91 13.33
CA ASN A 1 21.66 -9.69 13.94
C ASN A 1 22.25 -10.96 14.54
N LYS A 2 21.77 -11.49 15.69
CA LYS A 2 22.38 -12.64 16.40
C LYS A 2 22.67 -13.90 15.56
N PHE A 3 21.83 -14.21 14.57
CA PHE A 3 21.92 -15.43 13.78
C PHE A 3 22.24 -15.19 12.29
N GLY A 4 22.43 -13.93 11.88
CA GLY A 4 22.70 -13.58 10.49
C GLY A 4 21.56 -13.50 9.46
N PRO A 5 20.27 -13.88 9.71
CA PRO A 5 19.25 -13.73 8.68
C PRO A 5 18.84 -12.26 8.50
N MET A 6 18.46 -11.92 7.28
CA MET A 6 17.86 -10.64 6.93
C MET A 6 16.36 -10.66 7.24
N VAL A 7 15.86 -9.60 7.86
CA VAL A 7 14.43 -9.40 8.06
C VAL A 7 13.81 -8.95 6.74
N VAL A 8 12.77 -9.65 6.29
CA VAL A 8 11.95 -9.28 5.13
C VAL A 8 10.67 -8.63 5.62
N THR A 9 10.38 -7.41 5.14
CA THR A 9 9.13 -6.72 5.48
C THR A 9 7.99 -7.14 4.56
N THR A 10 6.77 -7.01 5.06
CA THR A 10 5.55 -7.52 4.43
C THR A 10 4.58 -6.43 3.98
N GLY A 11 4.96 -5.16 4.16
CA GLY A 11 4.15 -4.02 3.71
C GLY A 11 3.99 -4.00 2.19
N ASN A 12 2.75 -3.85 1.74
CA ASN A 12 2.41 -3.79 0.31
C ASN A 12 2.27 -2.35 -0.21
N LYS A 13 2.10 -2.19 -1.53
CA LYS A 13 2.05 -0.87 -2.17
C LYS A 13 0.89 -0.02 -1.65
N SER A 14 -0.28 -0.61 -1.42
CA SER A 14 -1.47 0.10 -0.92
C SER A 14 -1.24 0.66 0.49
N GLU A 15 -0.72 -0.16 1.39
CA GLU A 15 -0.36 0.23 2.76
C GLU A 15 0.69 1.34 2.78
N MET A 16 1.77 1.18 2.01
CA MET A 16 2.84 2.17 1.93
C MET A 16 2.36 3.48 1.27
N ALA A 17 1.44 3.41 0.31
CA ALA A 17 0.89 4.58 -0.37
C ALA A 17 0.18 5.50 0.62
N VAL A 18 -0.79 4.98 1.37
CA VAL A 18 -1.57 5.79 2.32
C VAL A 18 -0.92 5.89 3.71
N GLY A 19 0.27 5.31 3.87
CA GLY A 19 1.03 5.30 5.12
C GLY A 19 0.38 4.52 6.25
N TYR A 20 -0.36 3.46 5.89
CA TYR A 20 -0.87 2.45 6.81
C TYR A 20 0.26 1.53 7.25
N ALA A 21 1.19 2.13 7.99
CA ALA A 21 2.46 1.56 8.37
C ALA A 21 2.98 2.25 9.63
N THR A 22 3.66 1.50 10.47
CA THR A 22 4.25 2.00 11.70
C THR A 22 5.76 2.15 11.51
N LEU A 23 6.24 3.40 11.57
CA LEU A 23 7.68 3.66 11.59
C LEU A 23 8.33 2.91 12.74
N TYR A 24 9.42 2.23 12.44
CA TYR A 24 10.15 1.37 13.39
C TYR A 24 9.34 0.16 13.91
N GLY A 25 8.19 -0.13 13.31
CA GLY A 25 7.41 -1.35 13.52
C GLY A 25 7.47 -2.24 12.27
N ASP A 26 6.33 -2.40 11.59
CA ASP A 26 6.18 -3.21 10.37
C ASP A 26 7.13 -2.81 9.21
N MET A 27 7.63 -1.57 9.21
CA MET A 27 8.58 -1.08 8.21
C MET A 27 10.03 -1.55 8.43
N VAL A 28 10.34 -2.16 9.58
CA VAL A 28 11.72 -2.55 9.92
C VAL A 28 12.12 -3.83 9.20
N GLY A 29 13.05 -3.71 8.26
CA GLY A 29 13.71 -4.86 7.65
C GLY A 29 14.76 -4.44 6.61
N GLY A 30 15.45 -5.43 6.03
CA GLY A 30 16.47 -5.22 5.01
C GLY A 30 15.92 -5.21 3.59
N PHE A 31 14.75 -5.82 3.36
CA PHE A 31 14.13 -5.92 2.03
C PHE A 31 12.61 -6.04 2.13
N SER A 32 11.88 -5.40 1.21
CA SER A 32 10.41 -5.47 1.11
C SER A 32 10.02 -6.15 -0.20
N VAL A 33 9.56 -7.40 -0.11
CA VAL A 33 9.23 -8.22 -1.29
C VAL A 33 7.93 -7.74 -1.95
N LEU A 34 6.99 -7.23 -1.17
CA LEU A 34 5.66 -6.80 -1.63
C LEU A 34 5.56 -5.29 -1.85
N LYS A 35 6.68 -4.56 -1.76
CA LYS A 35 6.73 -3.08 -1.79
C LYS A 35 5.92 -2.45 -2.91
N ASP A 36 5.91 -3.09 -4.07
CA ASP A 36 5.33 -2.57 -5.31
C ASP A 36 4.14 -3.40 -5.82
N ILE A 37 3.50 -4.17 -4.94
CA ILE A 37 2.32 -4.99 -5.25
C ILE A 37 1.12 -4.39 -4.52
N PHE A 38 0.01 -4.11 -5.22
CA PHE A 38 -1.24 -3.64 -4.61
C PHE A 38 -1.91 -4.74 -3.78
N LYS A 39 -2.71 -4.38 -2.76
CA LYS A 39 -3.34 -5.34 -1.86
C LYS A 39 -4.21 -6.35 -2.61
N GLN A 40 -5.00 -5.91 -3.58
CA GLN A 40 -5.80 -6.82 -4.41
C GLN A 40 -4.92 -7.81 -5.19
N GLN A 41 -3.76 -7.36 -5.67
CA GLN A 41 -2.79 -8.23 -6.34
C GLN A 41 -2.16 -9.23 -5.36
N VAL A 42 -1.90 -8.86 -4.10
CA VAL A 42 -1.43 -9.80 -3.07
C VAL A 42 -2.42 -10.96 -2.92
N PHE A 43 -3.73 -10.68 -2.81
CA PHE A 43 -4.75 -11.72 -2.73
C PHE A 43 -4.80 -12.58 -4.00
N ALA A 44 -4.69 -11.96 -5.18
CA ALA A 44 -4.65 -12.68 -6.45
C ALA A 44 -3.42 -13.61 -6.55
N LEU A 45 -2.24 -13.15 -6.14
CA LEU A 45 -1.00 -13.92 -6.11
C LEU A 45 -1.06 -15.07 -5.10
N ALA A 46 -1.65 -14.85 -3.93
CA ALA A 46 -1.84 -15.92 -2.94
C ALA A 46 -2.71 -17.05 -3.49
N ARG A 47 -3.85 -16.70 -4.13
CA ARG A 47 -4.73 -17.69 -4.80
C ARG A 47 -4.01 -18.37 -5.96
N TRP A 48 -3.27 -17.62 -6.77
CA TRP A 48 -2.48 -18.17 -7.87
C TRP A 48 -1.44 -19.17 -7.39
N ARG A 49 -0.69 -18.86 -6.32
CA ARG A 49 0.34 -19.74 -5.76
C ARG A 49 -0.26 -21.05 -5.24
N ASN A 50 -1.44 -21.00 -4.63
CA ASN A 50 -2.12 -22.17 -4.09
C ASN A 50 -2.72 -23.11 -5.16
N ARG A 51 -2.77 -22.71 -6.44
CA ARG A 51 -3.29 -23.58 -7.52
C ARG A 51 -2.53 -24.90 -7.67
N ASN A 52 -1.24 -24.91 -7.32
CA ASN A 52 -0.35 -26.07 -7.43
C ASN A 52 -0.12 -26.77 -6.07
N GLY A 53 -1.06 -26.63 -5.14
CA GLY A 53 -0.97 -27.14 -3.77
C GLY A 53 -1.07 -26.02 -2.73
N VAL A 54 -1.85 -26.28 -1.69
CA VAL A 54 -2.13 -25.31 -0.62
C VAL A 54 -0.90 -25.15 0.27
N VAL A 55 -0.22 -24.01 0.14
CA VAL A 55 0.91 -23.62 1.00
C VAL A 55 0.52 -22.46 1.91
N ILE A 56 -0.32 -21.54 1.40
CA ILE A 56 -0.90 -20.45 2.19
C ILE A 56 -2.24 -20.94 2.75
N PRO A 57 -2.48 -20.93 4.06
CA PRO A 57 -3.78 -21.31 4.61
C PRO A 57 -4.92 -20.51 3.99
N VAL A 58 -5.99 -21.18 3.56
CA VAL A 58 -7.15 -20.53 2.92
C VAL A 58 -7.78 -19.48 3.85
N SER A 59 -7.81 -19.77 5.15
CA SER A 59 -8.28 -18.83 6.17
C SER A 59 -7.50 -17.51 6.19
N SER A 60 -6.22 -17.49 5.82
CA SER A 60 -5.44 -16.26 5.71
C SER A 60 -5.80 -15.43 4.47
N ILE A 61 -6.42 -16.04 3.45
CA ILE A 61 -6.83 -15.38 2.20
C ILE A 61 -8.26 -14.87 2.31
N GLU A 62 -9.15 -15.63 2.96
CA GLU A 62 -10.58 -15.31 3.08
C GLU A 62 -10.91 -14.42 4.28
N LYS A 63 -10.01 -14.33 5.26
CA LYS A 63 -10.18 -13.40 6.38
C LYS A 63 -10.27 -11.96 5.84
N PRO A 64 -11.31 -11.18 6.19
CA PRO A 64 -11.37 -9.77 5.86
C PRO A 64 -10.12 -9.04 6.36
N PRO A 65 -9.57 -8.08 5.60
CA PRO A 65 -8.45 -7.28 6.07
C PRO A 65 -8.83 -6.53 7.36
N SER A 66 -7.98 -6.66 8.38
CA SER A 66 -8.14 -6.00 9.67
C SER A 66 -6.80 -5.55 10.23
N ALA A 67 -6.69 -4.31 10.69
CA ALA A 67 -5.59 -3.85 11.52
C ALA A 67 -5.73 -4.38 12.93
N GLU A 68 -5.00 -5.47 13.20
CA GLU A 68 -4.93 -6.10 14.51
C GLU A 68 -4.06 -5.31 15.51
N LEU A 69 -4.19 -3.98 15.57
CA LEU A 69 -3.43 -3.15 16.52
C LEU A 69 -4.24 -2.75 17.76
N ARG A 70 -5.57 -2.90 17.75
CA ARG A 70 -6.44 -2.77 18.94
C ARG A 70 -7.67 -3.70 18.86
N PRO A 71 -8.19 -4.18 20.01
CA PRO A 71 -9.52 -4.78 20.06
C PRO A 71 -10.52 -3.80 19.43
N ASP A 72 -11.36 -4.29 18.53
CA ASP A 72 -12.43 -3.56 17.81
C ASP A 72 -12.00 -2.56 16.72
N GLN A 73 -10.72 -2.48 16.34
CA GLN A 73 -10.31 -1.62 15.21
C GLN A 73 -10.56 -2.31 13.86
N LYS A 74 -11.33 -1.68 12.96
CA LYS A 74 -11.50 -2.13 11.58
C LYS A 74 -10.72 -1.22 10.62
N ASP A 75 -10.07 -1.79 9.60
CA ASP A 75 -9.41 -1.03 8.52
C ASP A 75 -10.39 -0.04 7.85
N SER A 76 -11.66 -0.42 7.78
CA SER A 76 -12.78 0.38 7.24
C SER A 76 -12.99 1.72 7.95
N ASP A 77 -12.53 1.87 9.19
CA ASP A 77 -12.69 3.12 9.93
C ASP A 77 -11.72 4.19 9.43
N SER A 78 -10.61 3.77 8.80
CA SER A 78 -9.48 4.63 8.44
C SER A 78 -9.24 4.75 6.92
N LEU A 79 -9.68 3.76 6.14
CA LEU A 79 -9.46 3.66 4.70
C LEU A 79 -10.72 3.17 4.00
N PRO A 80 -10.95 3.57 2.73
CA PRO A 80 -11.94 2.89 1.90
C PRO A 80 -11.52 1.42 1.66
N PRO A 81 -12.46 0.52 1.32
CA PRO A 81 -12.14 -0.86 0.94
C PRO A 81 -11.06 -0.92 -0.16
N TYR A 82 -10.24 -1.97 -0.17
CA TYR A 82 -9.14 -2.08 -1.15
C TYR A 82 -9.64 -2.12 -2.61
N GLU A 83 -10.87 -2.59 -2.81
CA GLU A 83 -11.60 -2.55 -4.09
C GLU A 83 -11.84 -1.15 -4.62
N VAL A 84 -11.85 -0.16 -3.73
CA VAL A 84 -11.97 1.26 -4.06
C VAL A 84 -10.62 1.96 -3.98
N LEU A 85 -9.80 1.61 -2.97
CA LEU A 85 -8.52 2.24 -2.72
C LEU A 85 -7.51 1.97 -3.85
N ASP A 86 -7.30 0.71 -4.22
CA ASP A 86 -6.24 0.32 -5.15
C ASP A 86 -6.45 0.97 -6.54
N PRO A 87 -7.67 0.99 -7.13
CA PRO A 87 -7.91 1.69 -8.39
C PRO A 87 -7.69 3.21 -8.34
N ILE A 88 -7.94 3.87 -7.20
CA ILE A 88 -7.63 5.30 -7.02
C ILE A 88 -6.12 5.49 -6.94
N LEU A 89 -5.42 4.62 -6.20
CA LEU A 89 -3.97 4.68 -6.09
C LEU A 89 -3.26 4.42 -7.41
N GLU A 90 -3.73 3.45 -8.20
CA GLU A 90 -3.22 3.18 -9.54
C GLU A 90 -3.31 4.43 -10.41
N ARG A 91 -4.51 5.02 -10.53
CA ARG A 91 -4.71 6.25 -11.32
C ARG A 91 -3.86 7.43 -10.84
N TYR A 92 -3.82 7.66 -9.53
CA TYR A 92 -3.11 8.81 -8.97
C TYR A 92 -1.59 8.64 -9.00
N VAL A 93 -1.07 7.42 -8.81
CA VAL A 93 0.36 7.15 -8.64
C VAL A 93 0.99 6.62 -9.92
N GLU A 94 0.37 5.65 -10.59
CA GLU A 94 0.89 5.09 -11.85
C GLU A 94 0.61 6.03 -13.00
N ASP A 95 -0.63 6.47 -13.15
CA ASP A 95 -1.11 7.17 -14.36
C ASP A 95 -0.99 8.70 -14.28
N ASP A 96 -0.59 9.25 -13.13
CA ASP A 96 -0.53 10.70 -12.84
C ASP A 96 -1.85 11.44 -13.12
N GLU A 97 -2.99 10.76 -12.99
CA GLU A 97 -4.30 11.37 -13.17
C GLU A 97 -4.59 12.43 -12.10
N SER A 98 -5.21 13.55 -12.51
CA SER A 98 -5.63 14.58 -11.56
C SER A 98 -6.85 14.13 -10.76
N LEU A 99 -7.12 14.81 -9.64
CA LEU A 99 -8.36 14.60 -8.89
C LEU A 99 -9.61 14.67 -9.78
N ALA A 100 -9.66 15.63 -10.71
CA ALA A 100 -10.79 15.81 -11.59
C ALA A 100 -10.97 14.64 -12.57
N ASP A 101 -9.86 14.04 -13.02
CA ASP A 101 -9.88 12.89 -13.93
C ASP A 101 -10.38 11.63 -13.20
N ILE A 102 -9.88 11.40 -11.98
CA ILE A 102 -10.32 10.28 -11.15
C ILE A 102 -11.80 10.41 -10.78
N VAL A 103 -12.27 11.62 -10.43
CA VAL A 103 -13.71 11.86 -10.17
C VAL A 103 -14.54 11.62 -11.43
N ARG A 104 -14.06 12.06 -12.61
CA ARG A 104 -14.73 11.80 -13.89
C ARG A 104 -14.80 10.31 -14.23
N ALA A 105 -13.85 9.52 -13.76
CA ALA A 105 -13.86 8.06 -13.87
C ALA A 105 -14.91 7.38 -12.96
N GLY A 106 -15.65 8.14 -12.15
CA GLY A 106 -16.80 7.67 -11.37
C GLY A 106 -16.51 7.41 -9.89
N PHE A 107 -15.34 7.82 -9.39
CA PHE A 107 -15.01 7.72 -7.97
C PHE A 107 -15.59 8.91 -7.17
N ASP A 108 -16.01 8.65 -5.94
CA ASP A 108 -16.50 9.69 -5.04
C ASP A 108 -15.41 10.73 -4.72
N GLU A 109 -15.71 12.02 -4.92
CA GLU A 109 -14.73 13.10 -4.75
C GLU A 109 -14.17 13.17 -3.33
N GLN A 110 -14.99 12.94 -2.30
CA GLN A 110 -14.52 13.01 -0.91
C GLN A 110 -13.53 11.87 -0.63
N VAL A 111 -13.80 10.68 -1.15
CA VAL A 111 -12.88 9.54 -1.05
C VAL A 111 -11.58 9.82 -1.80
N VAL A 112 -11.64 10.30 -3.04
CA VAL A 112 -10.44 10.63 -3.85
C VAL A 112 -9.58 11.68 -3.14
N ARG A 113 -10.17 12.79 -2.67
CA ARG A 113 -9.47 13.82 -1.89
C ARG A 113 -8.78 13.25 -0.67
N ARG A 114 -9.47 12.39 0.08
CA ARG A 114 -8.93 11.74 1.28
C ARG A 114 -7.72 10.86 0.93
N VAL A 115 -7.83 10.03 -0.12
CA VAL A 115 -6.75 9.12 -0.55
C VAL A 115 -5.52 9.91 -1.02
N ILE A 116 -5.71 10.91 -1.89
CA ILE A 116 -4.63 11.79 -2.36
C ILE A 116 -3.92 12.46 -1.17
N GLY A 117 -4.71 13.04 -0.25
CA GLY A 117 -4.16 13.68 0.94
C GLY A 117 -3.44 12.71 1.89
N LEU A 118 -3.81 11.43 1.93
CA LEU A 118 -3.06 10.40 2.66
C LEU A 118 -1.75 10.06 1.94
N VAL A 119 -1.77 9.94 0.61
CA VAL A 119 -0.56 9.68 -0.18
C VAL A 119 0.47 10.76 0.07
N ASP A 120 0.10 12.02 -0.09
CA ASP A 120 1.08 13.11 -0.04
C ASP A 120 1.65 13.34 1.36
N ARG A 121 0.83 13.22 2.42
CA ARG A 121 1.28 13.38 3.82
C ARG A 121 2.23 12.28 4.29
N ASN A 122 2.21 11.09 3.68
CA ASN A 122 3.00 9.94 4.13
C ASN A 122 4.32 9.75 3.38
N GLU A 123 4.78 10.76 2.64
CA GLU A 123 6.08 10.74 1.94
C GLU A 123 7.24 10.46 2.90
N TYR A 124 7.21 11.04 4.10
CA TYR A 124 8.26 10.85 5.12
C TYR A 124 8.41 9.39 5.58
N LYS A 125 7.31 8.61 5.62
CA LYS A 125 7.37 7.18 5.94
C LYS A 125 8.01 6.41 4.79
N ARG A 126 7.55 6.65 3.56
CA ARG A 126 8.02 5.94 2.36
C ARG A 126 9.52 6.12 2.10
N ARG A 127 10.07 7.30 2.41
CA ARG A 127 11.52 7.56 2.28
C ARG A 127 12.39 6.72 3.21
N GLN A 128 11.82 6.19 4.29
CA GLN A 128 12.51 5.33 5.26
C GLN A 128 12.24 3.84 5.01
N ALA A 129 11.40 3.50 4.03
CA ALA A 129 11.10 2.11 3.71
C ALA A 129 12.31 1.40 3.09
N PRO A 130 12.52 0.10 3.39
CA PRO A 130 13.61 -0.66 2.80
C PRO A 130 13.51 -0.76 1.27
N PRO A 131 14.61 -1.12 0.58
CA PRO A 131 14.56 -1.44 -0.84
C PRO A 131 13.63 -2.62 -1.10
N GLY A 132 13.14 -2.74 -2.33
CA GLY A 132 12.22 -3.79 -2.74
C GLY A 132 12.19 -3.92 -4.27
N VAL A 133 11.49 -4.93 -4.76
CA VAL A 133 11.33 -5.16 -6.20
C VAL A 133 10.31 -4.17 -6.76
N LYS A 134 10.64 -3.56 -7.90
CA LYS A 134 9.69 -2.80 -8.72
C LYS A 134 9.07 -3.75 -9.74
N VAL A 135 7.74 -3.75 -9.83
CA VAL A 135 6.96 -4.56 -10.79
C VAL A 135 5.97 -3.71 -11.60
N THR A 136 5.71 -2.47 -11.18
CA THR A 136 4.83 -1.50 -11.84
C THR A 136 5.64 -0.50 -12.69
N ILE A 137 4.94 0.41 -13.39
CA ILE A 137 5.60 1.44 -14.22
C ILE A 137 6.21 2.52 -13.32
N LYS A 138 5.51 2.93 -12.25
CA LYS A 138 5.95 3.96 -11.31
C LYS A 138 5.96 3.46 -9.86
N ALA A 139 7.17 3.18 -9.36
CA ALA A 139 7.36 2.82 -7.95
C ALA A 139 7.58 4.06 -7.07
N PHE A 140 7.15 3.97 -5.80
CA PHE A 140 7.52 4.95 -4.79
C PHE A 140 9.04 4.96 -4.56
N GLY A 141 9.66 6.14 -4.63
CA GLY A 141 11.10 6.33 -4.42
C GLY A 141 11.79 6.92 -5.63
N ARG A 142 12.46 6.10 -6.46
CA ARG A 142 13.24 6.63 -7.59
C ARG A 142 12.37 7.32 -8.64
N ASP A 143 11.19 6.75 -8.94
CA ASP A 143 10.35 7.17 -10.06
C ASP A 143 9.35 8.27 -9.68
N ARG A 144 8.88 8.29 -8.42
CA ARG A 144 8.04 9.36 -7.87
C ARG A 144 8.75 10.02 -6.68
N ARG A 145 9.22 11.25 -6.87
CA ARG A 145 9.95 12.04 -5.86
C ARG A 145 9.19 13.33 -5.54
N LEU A 146 8.48 13.33 -4.41
CA LEU A 146 7.85 14.54 -3.88
C LEU A 146 8.61 15.05 -2.64
N PRO A 147 8.57 16.36 -2.34
CA PRO A 147 9.15 16.87 -1.10
C PRO A 147 8.38 16.34 0.13
N ILE A 148 9.11 16.09 1.23
CA ILE A 148 8.46 15.74 2.52
C ILE A 148 7.65 16.93 3.03
N THR A 149 8.26 18.11 3.05
CA THR A 149 7.57 19.37 3.35
C THR A 149 6.88 19.85 2.09
N ASN A 150 5.61 19.49 1.94
CA ASN A 150 4.77 19.87 0.81
C ASN A 150 3.55 20.68 1.28
N GLY A 151 3.38 21.90 0.76
CA GLY A 151 2.23 22.76 1.02
C GLY A 151 1.18 22.76 -0.09
N PHE A 152 1.43 22.06 -1.19
CA PHE A 152 0.49 21.96 -2.31
C PHE A 152 -0.78 21.25 -1.85
N ARG A 153 -1.95 21.82 -2.19
CA ARG A 153 -3.25 21.22 -1.94
C ARG A 153 -3.98 21.07 -3.27
N SER A 154 -4.11 19.83 -3.72
CA SER A 154 -4.94 19.37 -4.85
C SER A 154 -6.43 19.32 -4.49
#